data_AF-A0A7Y2Y2C7-F1
#
_entry.id   AF-A0A7Y2Y2C7-F1
#
_cell.length_a   1.000
_cell.length_b   1.000
_cell.length_c   1.000
_cell.angle_alpha   90.00
_cell.angle_beta   90.00
_cell.angle_gamma   90.00
#
_symmetry.space_group_name_H-M   'P 1'
#
loop_
_entity.id
_entity.type
_entity.pdbx_description
1 polymer ?
#
loop_
_entity_poly.entity_id
_entity_poly.type
_entity_poly.pdbx_seq_one_letter_code
_entity_poly.pdbx_strand_id
1 'polypeptide(L)' 'MKKYFLLLLLSVVTSSLLAQTPKEMAAAIEKEANENSQLPQLAHELMDVIGPRLVGTPQMKNAHDWAV' A
#
# COMPACT_ATOMS: atom_id res chain seq x y z
N MET A 1 41.94 -6.46 -9.83
CA MET A 1 40.71 -6.13 -10.59
C MET A 1 39.77 -7.32 -10.72
N LYS A 2 40.12 -8.38 -11.46
CA LYS A 2 39.22 -9.55 -11.69
C LYS A 2 38.71 -10.26 -10.42
N LYS A 3 39.53 -10.38 -9.37
CA LYS A 3 39.14 -11.02 -8.09
C LYS A 3 38.09 -10.20 -7.31
N TYR A 4 38.21 -8.87 -7.31
CA TYR A 4 37.23 -7.98 -6.67
C TYR A 4 35.94 -7.91 -7.48
N PHE A 5 36.04 -7.98 -8.82
CA PHE A 5 34.88 -8.08 -9.69
C PHE A 5 34.08 -9.38 -9.46
N LEU A 6 34.78 -10.51 -9.26
CA LEU A 6 34.14 -11.78 -8.92
C LEU A 6 33.43 -11.73 -7.55
N LEU A 7 34.05 -11.09 -6.55
CA LEU A 7 33.45 -10.89 -5.22
C LEU A 7 32.20 -10.01 -5.26
N LEU A 8 32.22 -8.94 -6.06
CA LEU A 8 31.04 -8.09 -6.29
C LEU A 8 29.90 -8.89 -6.94
N LEU A 9 30.20 -9.68 -7.97
CA LEU A 9 29.22 -10.51 -8.65
C LEU A 9 28.60 -11.55 -7.71
N LEU A 10 29.41 -12.12 -6.81
CA LEU A 10 28.95 -13.10 -5.81
C LEU A 10 28.00 -12.45 -4.78
N SER A 11 28.28 -11.22 -4.34
CA SER A 11 27.40 -10.49 -3.40
C SER A 11 26.01 -10.19 -3.96
N VAL A 12 25.90 -9.93 -5.27
CA VAL A 12 24.61 -9.67 -5.95
C VAL A 12 23.78 -10.95 -6.10
N VAL A 13 24.43 -12.11 -6.26
CA VAL A 13 23.72 -13.40 -6.35
C VAL A 13 23.13 -13.79 -4.98
N THR A 14 23.82 -13.46 -3.88
CA THR A 14 23.35 -13.80 -2.53
C THR A 14 22.14 -12.96 -2.07
N SER A 15 21.92 -11.75 -2.60
CA SER A 15 20.74 -10.95 -2.25
C SER A 15 19.41 -11.57 -2.72
N SER A 16 19.45 -12.40 -3.77
CA SER A 16 18.25 -13.08 -4.30
C SER A 16 17.75 -14.24 -3.43
N LEU A 17 18.53 -14.65 -2.41
CA LEU A 17 18.17 -15.74 -1.50
C LEU A 17 17.25 -15.29 -0.34
N LEU A 18 17.10 -13.98 -0.15
CA LEU A 18 16.22 -13.39 0.87
C LEU A 18 14.85 -13.08 0.26
N ALA A 19 14.06 -14.12 -0.01
CA ALA A 19 12.66 -13.95 -0.41
C ALA A 19 11.82 -13.53 0.81
N GLN A 20 10.89 -12.59 0.64
CA GLN A 20 9.95 -12.21 1.69
C GLN A 20 9.09 -13.42 2.05
N THR A 21 9.05 -13.76 3.33
CA THR A 21 8.16 -14.83 3.78
C THR A 21 6.71 -14.32 3.86
N PRO A 22 5.70 -15.18 3.68
CA PRO A 22 4.30 -14.79 3.84
C PRO A 22 4.01 -14.16 5.22
N LYS A 23 4.71 -14.59 6.27
CA LYS A 23 4.58 -14.08 7.63
C LYS A 23 5.10 -12.64 7.77
N GLU A 24 6.28 -12.36 7.23
CA GLU A 24 6.84 -11.00 7.27
C GLU A 24 6.01 -10.04 6.44
N MET A 25 5.48 -10.50 5.29
CA MET A 25 4.56 -9.71 4.48
C MET A 25 3.26 -9.39 5.24
N ALA A 26 2.64 -10.38 5.88
CA ALA A 26 1.43 -10.16 6.68
C ALA A 26 1.68 -9.14 7.81
N ALA A 27 2.81 -9.27 8.53
CA ALA A 27 3.19 -8.34 9.58
C ALA A 27 3.42 -6.92 9.05
N ALA A 28 4.01 -6.78 7.86
CA ALA A 28 4.19 -5.47 7.22
C ALA A 28 2.85 -4.82 6.83
N ILE A 29 1.91 -5.60 6.30
CA ILE A 29 0.55 -5.13 5.97
C ILE A 29 -0.20 -4.69 7.24
N GLU A 30 -0.14 -5.48 8.30
CA GLU A 30 -0.76 -5.15 9.59
C GLU A 30 -0.18 -3.86 10.18
N LYS A 31 1.15 -3.70 10.10
CA LYS A 31 1.82 -2.47 10.56
C LYS A 31 1.35 -1.26 9.76
N GLU A 32 1.32 -1.35 8.44
CA GLU A 32 0.87 -0.26 7.57
C GLU A 32 -0.59 0.13 7.85
N ALA A 33 -1.47 -0.87 7.98
CA ALA A 33 -2.90 -0.64 8.23
C ALA A 33 -3.18 0.04 9.58
N ASN A 34 -2.34 -0.17 10.59
CA ASN A 34 -2.53 0.36 11.94
C ASN A 34 -1.73 1.65 12.20
N GLU A 35 -0.48 1.74 11.74
CA GLU A 35 0.41 2.85 12.07
C GLU A 35 0.36 3.98 11.04
N ASN A 36 0.12 3.67 9.76
CA ASN A 36 0.10 4.64 8.66
C ASN A 36 -1.27 4.72 7.96
N SER A 37 -2.33 4.35 8.68
CA SER A 37 -3.66 4.18 8.12
C SER A 37 -4.19 5.46 7.47
N GLN A 38 -4.50 5.38 6.17
CA GLN A 38 -5.23 6.44 5.45
C GLN A 38 -6.75 6.28 5.58
N LEU A 39 -7.22 5.16 6.13
CA LEU A 39 -8.64 4.86 6.26
C LEU A 39 -9.43 5.93 7.00
N PRO A 40 -8.96 6.53 8.13
CA PRO A 40 -9.74 7.54 8.83
C PRO A 40 -9.97 8.81 8.01
N GLN A 41 -8.95 9.26 7.27
CA GLN A 41 -9.07 10.43 6.42
C GLN A 41 -10.02 10.15 5.24
N LEU A 42 -9.83 9.03 4.54
CA LEU A 42 -10.70 8.64 3.43
C LEU A 42 -12.15 8.43 3.91
N ALA A 43 -12.33 7.87 5.10
CA ALA A 43 -13.64 7.71 5.72
C ALA A 43 -14.28 9.08 6.03
N HIS A 44 -13.54 10.04 6.57
CA HIS A 44 -14.06 11.39 6.80
C HIS A 44 -14.51 12.05 5.50
N GLU A 45 -13.68 12.01 4.45
CA GLU A 45 -14.00 12.55 3.13
C GLU A 45 -15.25 11.90 2.53
N LEU A 46 -15.33 10.57 2.58
CA LEU A 46 -16.43 9.85 1.96
C LEU A 46 -17.71 9.83 2.81
N MET A 47 -17.60 9.72 4.13
CA MET A 47 -18.74 9.51 5.02
C MET A 47 -19.28 10.81 5.60
N ASP A 48 -18.41 11.72 6.02
CA ASP A 48 -18.83 12.93 6.72
C ASP A 48 -19.01 14.10 5.75
N VAL A 49 -18.09 14.24 4.78
CA VAL A 49 -18.16 15.34 3.78
C VAL A 49 -19.18 15.03 2.68
N ILE A 50 -19.08 13.86 2.03
CA ILE A 50 -20.04 13.50 0.97
C ILE A 50 -21.39 13.04 1.55
N GLY A 51 -21.40 12.31 2.66
CA GLY A 51 -22.63 11.85 3.31
C GLY A 51 -23.33 10.69 2.57
N PRO A 52 -24.66 10.49 2.77
CA PRO A 52 -25.42 9.39 2.17
C PRO A 52 -25.41 9.40 0.64
N ARG A 53 -25.13 8.25 0.02
CA ARG A 53 -24.94 8.10 -1.44
C ARG A 53 -26.05 7.29 -2.08
N LEU A 54 -27.29 7.76 -1.95
CA LEU A 54 -28.44 7.09 -2.55
C LEU A 54 -28.38 7.21 -4.08
N VAL A 55 -28.80 6.16 -4.78
CA VAL A 55 -28.75 6.10 -6.24
C VAL A 55 -29.59 7.24 -6.84
N GLY A 56 -29.03 7.93 -7.84
CA GLY A 56 -29.69 9.06 -8.52
C GLY A 56 -29.57 10.41 -7.82
N THR A 57 -28.89 10.50 -6.68
CA THR A 57 -28.65 11.77 -5.98
C THR A 57 -27.37 12.48 -6.44
N PRO A 58 -27.23 13.81 -6.22
CA PRO A 58 -25.96 14.51 -6.40
C PRO A 58 -24.81 13.89 -5.58
N GLN A 59 -25.09 13.36 -4.40
CA GLN A 59 -24.09 12.72 -3.54
C GLN A 59 -23.52 11.44 -4.15
N MET A 60 -24.34 10.66 -4.87
CA MET A 60 -23.84 9.52 -5.66
C MET A 60 -22.83 9.98 -6.71
N LYS A 61 -23.11 11.10 -7.41
CA LYS A 61 -22.15 11.67 -8.38
C LYS A 61 -20.88 12.16 -7.69
N ASN A 62 -21.01 12.90 -6.59
CA ASN A 62 -19.85 13.41 -5.85
C ASN A 62 -18.95 12.29 -5.31
N ALA A 63 -19.55 11.18 -4.84
CA ALA A 63 -18.79 10.00 -4.43
C ALA A 63 -18.08 9.31 -5.59
N HIS A 64 -18.71 9.26 -6.76
CA HIS A 64 -18.08 8.75 -7.96
C HIS A 64 -16.91 9.64 -8.39
N ASP A 65 -17.11 10.95 -8.45
CA ASP A 65 -16.07 11.91 -8.82
C ASP A 65 -14.88 11.92 -7.83
N TRP A 66 -15.12 11.61 -6.55
CA TRP A 66 -14.06 11.48 -5.54
C TRP A 66 -13.26 10.17 -5.69
N ALA A 67 -13.91 9.07 -6.11
CA ALA A 67 -13.29 7.75 -6.17
C ALA A 67 -12.50 7.47 -7.46
N VAL A 68 -12.76 8.23 -8.53
CA VAL A 68 -12.22 8.03 -9.89
C VAL A 68 -11.05 8.94 -10.20
#